data_AF-A0AAW5WFQ8-F1
#
_entry.id   AF-A0AAW5WFQ8-F1
#
_cell.length_a   1.000
_cell.length_b   1.000
_cell.length_c   1.000
_cell.angle_alpha   90.00
_cell.angle_beta   90.00
_cell.angle_gamma   90.00
#
_symmetry.space_group_name_H-M   'P 1'
#
loop_
_entity.id
_entity.type
_entity.pdbx_description
1 polymer ?
#
loop_
_entity_poly.entity_id
_entity_poly.type
_entity_poly.pdbx_seq_one_letter_code
_entity_poly.pdbx_strand_id
1 'polypeptide(L)' 'MAVAAHRINHSAVSATHCEECGDQLSDGRRKAYPGCTMCVSCLEEVEARNKQRGL' A
#
# COMPACT_ATOMS: atom_id res chain seq x y z
N MET A 1 25.44 11.25 5.48
CA MET A 1 24.52 11.51 4.36
C MET A 1 23.33 10.55 4.48
N ALA A 2 22.19 11.00 5.01
CA ALA A 2 21.07 10.10 5.38
C ALA A 2 19.70 10.60 4.87
N VAL A 3 19.63 11.00 3.60
CA VAL A 3 18.36 11.45 2.97
C VAL A 3 18.12 10.79 1.59
N ALA A 4 18.83 9.70 1.29
CA ALA A 4 18.60 8.93 0.06
C ALA A 4 17.53 7.84 0.24
N ALA A 5 17.37 7.30 1.46
CA ALA A 5 16.46 6.19 1.76
C ALA A 5 14.97 6.58 1.82
N HIS A 6 14.65 7.88 1.91
CA HIS A 6 13.28 8.39 2.01
C HIS A 6 12.78 9.09 0.74
N ARG A 7 13.33 8.75 -0.45
CA ARG A 7 12.68 9.17 -1.70
C ARG A 7 11.51 8.23 -1.96
N ILE A 8 10.29 8.74 -1.76
CA ILE A 8 9.08 8.09 -2.26
C ILE A 8 9.26 8.01 -3.78
N ASN A 9 9.47 6.80 -4.30
CA ASN A 9 9.56 6.59 -5.73
C ASN A 9 8.15 6.77 -6.30
N HIS A 10 7.84 7.97 -6.78
CA HIS A 10 6.57 8.28 -7.43
C HIS A 10 6.32 7.44 -8.70
N SER A 11 7.35 6.77 -9.21
CA SER A 11 7.31 5.82 -10.31
C SER A 11 7.10 4.36 -9.85
N ALA A 12 6.92 4.12 -8.55
CA ALA A 12 6.71 2.76 -8.04
C ALA A 12 5.47 2.14 -8.69
N VAL A 13 5.66 0.96 -9.29
CA VAL A 13 4.60 0.23 -9.96
C VAL A 13 3.69 -0.38 -8.90
N SER A 14 2.45 0.09 -8.84
CA SER A 14 1.41 -0.50 -7.98
C SER A 14 0.92 -1.83 -8.54
N ALA A 15 0.52 -2.74 -7.67
CA ALA A 15 -0.11 -3.99 -8.08
C ALA A 15 -1.45 -3.72 -8.80
N THR A 16 -1.78 -4.58 -9.75
CA THR A 16 -3.08 -4.50 -10.45
C THR A 16 -4.20 -5.15 -9.64
N HIS A 17 -3.86 -6.14 -8.81
CA HIS A 17 -4.76 -6.88 -7.95
C HIS A 17 -4.16 -6.99 -6.54
N CYS A 18 -5.03 -7.07 -5.54
CA CYS A 18 -4.67 -7.12 -4.13
C CYS A 18 -3.98 -8.46 -3.85
N GLU A 19 -2.84 -8.44 -3.18
CA GLU A 19 -2.11 -9.67 -2.83
C GLU A 19 -2.88 -10.57 -1.85
N GLU A 20 -3.72 -10.00 -0.97
CA GLU A 20 -4.46 -10.76 0.04
C GLU A 20 -5.76 -11.36 -0.51
N CYS A 21 -6.61 -10.54 -1.13
CA CYS A 21 -7.94 -10.96 -1.58
C CYS A 21 -8.05 -11.19 -3.09
N GLY A 22 -7.06 -10.77 -3.87
CA GLY A 22 -7.11 -10.87 -5.34
C GLY A 22 -7.98 -9.81 -6.03
N ASP A 23 -8.59 -8.88 -5.29
CA ASP A 23 -9.46 -7.85 -5.88
C ASP A 23 -8.69 -6.84 -6.73
N GLN A 24 -9.32 -6.35 -7.80
CA GLN A 24 -8.73 -5.35 -8.68
C GLN A 24 -8.49 -4.02 -7.93
N LEU A 25 -7.24 -3.54 -7.89
CA LEU A 25 -6.94 -2.22 -7.36
C LEU A 25 -7.42 -1.14 -8.34
N SER A 26 -8.20 -0.20 -7.82
CA SER A 26 -8.67 0.95 -8.59
C SER A 26 -7.50 1.86 -9.00
N ASP A 27 -7.60 2.47 -10.19
CA ASP A 27 -6.60 3.44 -10.65
C ASP A 27 -6.42 4.62 -9.71
N GLY A 28 -7.48 5.04 -9.03
CA GLY A 28 -7.41 6.08 -8.00
C GLY A 28 -6.46 5.68 -6.86
N ARG A 29 -6.53 4.43 -6.41
CA ARG A 29 -5.64 3.89 -5.38
C ARG A 29 -4.20 3.81 -5.87
N ARG A 30 -3.99 3.28 -7.08
CA ARG A 30 -2.65 3.14 -7.68
C ARG A 30 -1.96 4.49 -7.89
N LYS A 31 -2.71 5.53 -8.28
CA LYS A 31 -2.19 6.90 -8.48
C LYS A 31 -1.93 7.63 -7.17
N ALA A 32 -2.82 7.51 -6.19
CA ALA A 32 -2.66 8.16 -4.89
C ALA A 32 -1.51 7.56 -4.08
N TYR A 33 -1.33 6.24 -4.20
CA TYR A 33 -0.28 5.48 -3.50
C TYR A 33 0.49 4.61 -4.51
N PRO A 34 1.48 5.20 -5.20
CA PRO A 34 2.34 4.44 -6.11
C PRO A 34 3.10 3.36 -5.34
N GLY A 35 3.04 2.12 -5.82
CA GLY A 35 3.57 0.94 -5.13
C GLY A 35 2.61 0.27 -4.15
N CYS A 36 1.32 0.62 -4.12
CA CYS A 36 0.36 -0.13 -3.32
C CYS A 36 0.16 -1.56 -3.86
N THR A 37 0.19 -2.53 -2.94
CA THR A 37 0.03 -3.96 -3.25
C THR A 37 -1.27 -4.54 -2.72
N MET A 38 -1.93 -3.82 -1.81
CA MET A 38 -3.18 -4.23 -1.16
C MET A 38 -4.33 -3.26 -1.44
N CYS A 39 -5.55 -3.78 -1.46
CA CYS A 39 -6.77 -2.97 -1.49
C CYS A 39 -6.97 -2.25 -0.15
N VAL A 40 -7.86 -1.24 -0.15
CA VAL A 40 -8.12 -0.41 1.05
C VAL A 40 -8.67 -1.27 2.19
N SER A 41 -9.63 -2.15 1.91
CA SER A 41 -10.26 -2.99 2.93
C SER A 41 -9.25 -3.91 3.63
N CYS A 42 -8.42 -4.62 2.88
CA CYS A 42 -7.38 -5.47 3.48
C CYS A 42 -6.33 -4.66 4.21
N LEU A 43 -5.97 -3.46 3.72
CA LEU A 43 -5.04 -2.58 4.43
C LEU A 43 -5.64 -2.12 5.77
N GLU A 44 -6.91 -1.71 5.79
CA GLU A 44 -7.59 -1.28 7.01
C GLU A 44 -7.63 -2.42 8.06
N GLU A 45 -7.84 -3.66 7.64
CA GLU A 45 -7.76 -4.82 8.53
C GLU A 45 -6.35 -5.01 9.10
N VAL A 46 -5.31 -4.90 8.27
CA VAL A 46 -3.91 -5.02 8.70
C VAL A 46 -3.57 -3.88 9.67
N GLU A 47 -3.94 -2.65 9.36
CA GLU A 47 -3.73 -1.49 10.21
C GLU A 47 -4.47 -1.62 11.55
N ALA A 48 -5.73 -2.09 11.53
CA ALA A 48 -6.50 -2.37 12.73
C ALA A 48 -5.85 -3.45 13.59
N ARG A 49 -5.38 -4.54 12.97
CA ARG A 49 -4.62 -5.61 13.66
C ARG A 49 -3.31 -5.08 14.24
N ASN A 50 -2.60 -4.22 13.52
CA ASN A 50 -1.34 -3.64 13.96
C ASN A 50 -1.54 -2.70 15.16
N LYS A 51 -2.57 -1.85 15.09
CA LYS A 51 -2.98 -0.94 16.16
C LYS A 51 -3.38 -1.70 17.43
N GLN A 52 -4.10 -2.81 17.28
CA GLN A 52 -4.47 -3.67 18.41
C GLN A 52 -3.27 -4.39 19.03
N ARG A 53 -2.22 -4.63 18.24
CA ARG A 53 -0.94 -5.21 18.69
C ARG A 53 0.04 -4.18 19.26
N GLY A 54 -0.30 -2.89 19.28
CA GLY A 54 0.52 -1.83 19.87
C GLY A 54 1.83 -1.55 19.12
N LEU A 55 1.91 -1.93 17.84
CA LEU A 55 3.03 -1.64 16.93
C LEU A 55 2.95 -0.21 16.38
#